data_AF-A0A2P8FY55-F1
#
_entry.id   AF-A0A2P8FY55-F1
#
_cell.length_a   1.000
_cell.length_b   1.000
_cell.length_c   1.000
_cell.angle_alpha   90.00
_cell.angle_beta   90.00
_cell.angle_gamma   90.00
#
_symmetry.space_group_name_H-M   'P 1'
#
loop_
_entity.id
_entity.type
_entity.pdbx_description
1 polymer ?
#
loop_
_entity_poly.entity_id
_entity_poly.type
_entity_poly.pdbx_seq_one_letter_code
_entity_poly.pdbx_strand_id
1 'polypeptide(L)'
;MFKKLLLFASVVLMIAMISCKGDDGAVGPAGAAGAQGPAGPAGPAGKDGEDGAGSSALILSTGAVDTDSTGGFITGIDNLTAEEDSALSKSVVLVYLKSQNVYWPMPGLVLFAGNKFSSYTFVHAVQNKTFFVELLATNWGEDQDDAPKRTFQDIRIVIVPGEVVNVGGRLSAEILKDYDKTIAALGLTDKQVRMASKLKFSLKRK
;
A
#
# COMPACT_ATOMS: atom_id res chain seq x y z
N MET A 1 -88.58 2.18 76.63
CA MET A 1 -88.32 1.01 75.74
C MET A 1 -87.68 1.37 74.39
N PHE A 2 -87.47 2.66 74.05
CA PHE A 2 -86.86 3.09 72.78
C PHE A 2 -85.35 2.84 72.61
N LYS A 3 -84.58 2.77 73.71
CA LYS A 3 -83.12 2.61 73.65
C LYS A 3 -82.65 1.23 73.18
N LYS A 4 -83.47 0.18 73.33
CA LYS A 4 -83.11 -1.18 72.89
C LYS A 4 -83.36 -1.42 71.39
N LEU A 5 -84.26 -0.64 70.78
CA LEU A 5 -84.55 -0.71 69.34
C LEU A 5 -83.49 0.03 68.51
N LEU A 6 -82.92 1.12 69.03
CA LEU A 6 -81.84 1.87 68.38
C LEU A 6 -80.53 1.07 68.28
N LEU A 7 -80.26 0.21 69.27
CA LEU A 7 -79.10 -0.68 69.29
C LEU A 7 -79.18 -1.76 68.20
N PHE A 8 -80.36 -2.33 67.96
CA PHE A 8 -80.56 -3.32 66.90
C PHE A 8 -80.44 -2.72 65.49
N ALA A 9 -80.87 -1.47 65.28
CA ALA A 9 -80.69 -0.78 64.00
C ALA A 9 -79.21 -0.47 63.69
N SER A 10 -78.39 -0.21 64.71
CA SER A 10 -76.95 0.08 64.52
C SER A 10 -76.11 -1.15 64.14
N VAL A 11 -76.51 -2.35 64.61
CA VAL A 11 -75.79 -3.60 64.33
C VAL A 11 -76.07 -4.10 62.91
N VAL A 12 -77.27 -3.86 62.38
CA VAL A 12 -77.62 -4.22 60.98
C VAL A 12 -76.91 -3.29 59.98
N LEU A 13 -76.67 -2.02 60.32
CA LEU A 13 -75.97 -1.08 59.43
C LEU A 13 -74.46 -1.34 59.33
N MET A 14 -73.84 -1.92 60.36
CA MET A 14 -72.41 -2.25 60.33
C MET A 14 -72.07 -3.50 59.50
N ILE A 15 -73.02 -4.41 59.27
CA ILE A 15 -72.78 -5.64 58.50
C ILE A 15 -72.81 -5.39 56.97
N ALA A 16 -73.43 -4.30 56.51
CA ALA A 16 -73.56 -4.00 55.08
C ALA A 16 -72.30 -3.40 54.41
N MET A 17 -71.27 -3.01 55.17
CA MET A 17 -70.13 -2.25 54.64
C MET A 17 -68.86 -3.09 54.38
N ILE A 18 -68.91 -4.43 54.48
CA ILE A 18 -67.71 -5.30 54.38
C ILE A 18 -67.57 -5.96 52.99
N SER A 19 -68.48 -5.74 52.04
CA SER A 19 -68.50 -6.49 50.77
C SER A 19 -68.14 -5.67 49.52
N CYS A 20 -66.95 -5.06 49.48
CA CYS A 20 -66.29 -4.64 48.24
C CYS A 20 -64.77 -4.77 48.37
N LYS A 21 -64.24 -6.00 48.27
CA LYS A 21 -62.83 -6.21 47.93
C LYS A 21 -62.77 -6.24 46.41
N GLY A 22 -62.44 -5.10 45.79
CA GLY A 22 -62.17 -5.04 44.35
C GLY A 22 -60.90 -5.81 44.04
N ASP A 23 -60.91 -6.61 42.98
CA ASP A 23 -59.76 -7.38 42.52
C ASP A 23 -58.57 -6.45 42.24
N ASP A 24 -57.39 -6.81 42.74
CA ASP A 24 -56.15 -6.08 42.46
C ASP A 24 -55.92 -6.05 40.94
N GLY A 25 -55.88 -4.84 40.38
CA GLY A 25 -55.74 -4.64 38.94
C GLY A 25 -54.49 -5.32 38.38
N ALA A 26 -54.62 -5.96 37.22
CA ALA A 26 -53.52 -6.64 36.54
C ALA A 26 -52.31 -5.71 36.34
N VAL A 27 -51.11 -6.24 36.58
CA VAL A 27 -49.84 -5.52 36.33
C VAL A 27 -49.77 -5.10 34.86
N GLY A 28 -49.52 -3.81 34.61
CA GLY A 28 -49.44 -3.26 33.27
C GLY A 28 -48.34 -3.89 32.39
N PRO A 29 -48.46 -3.80 31.06
CA PRO A 29 -47.47 -4.38 30.14
C PRO A 29 -46.09 -3.75 30.33
N ALA A 30 -45.04 -4.54 30.10
CA ALA A 30 -43.66 -4.06 30.12
C ALA A 30 -43.47 -2.94 29.09
N GLY A 31 -42.74 -1.88 29.47
CA GLY A 31 -42.42 -0.76 28.59
C GLY A 31 -41.61 -1.19 27.37
N ALA A 32 -41.73 -0.46 26.26
CA ALA A 32 -40.96 -0.71 25.04
C ALA A 32 -39.44 -0.60 25.30
N ALA A 33 -38.66 -1.41 24.58
CA ALA A 33 -37.21 -1.35 24.63
C ALA A 33 -36.71 0.05 24.20
N GLY A 34 -35.70 0.57 24.90
CA GLY A 34 -35.10 1.87 24.59
C GLY A 34 -34.47 1.90 23.19
N ALA A 35 -34.48 3.07 22.55
CA ALA A 35 -33.85 3.25 21.26
C ALA A 35 -32.33 2.98 21.31
N GLN A 36 -31.78 2.43 20.23
CA GLN A 36 -30.33 2.24 20.09
C GLN A 36 -29.62 3.60 20.14
N GLY A 37 -28.52 3.67 20.89
CA GLY A 37 -27.71 4.90 20.99
C GLY A 37 -27.11 5.32 19.64
N PRO A 38 -26.76 6.61 19.48
CA PRO A 38 -26.15 7.11 18.24
C PRO A 38 -24.79 6.43 17.99
N ALA A 39 -24.40 6.37 16.72
CA ALA A 39 -23.05 5.95 16.34
C ALA A 39 -21.99 6.88 16.96
N GLY A 40 -20.86 6.31 17.39
CA GLY A 40 -19.74 7.10 17.93
C GLY A 40 -19.13 8.03 16.88
N PRO A 41 -18.42 9.09 17.29
CA PRO A 41 -17.73 9.99 16.37
C PRO A 41 -16.65 9.24 15.57
N ALA A 42 -16.39 9.70 14.35
CA ALA A 42 -15.24 9.23 13.58
C ALA A 42 -13.93 9.51 14.34
N GLY A 43 -12.97 8.58 14.28
CA GLY A 43 -11.64 8.80 14.85
C GLY A 43 -10.91 9.97 14.21
N PRO A 44 -9.90 10.57 14.89
CA PRO A 44 -9.11 11.64 14.30
C PRO A 44 -8.38 11.15 13.03
N ALA A 45 -8.20 12.04 12.06
CA ALA A 45 -7.34 11.77 10.93
C ALA A 45 -5.91 11.45 11.42
N GLY A 46 -5.23 10.50 10.76
CA GLY A 46 -3.82 10.24 11.01
C GLY A 46 -2.99 11.49 10.74
N LYS A 47 -1.90 11.67 11.49
CA LYS A 47 -0.96 12.77 11.21
C LYS A 47 -0.30 12.52 9.85
N ASP A 48 -0.14 13.57 9.06
CA ASP A 48 0.68 13.53 7.85
C ASP A 48 2.12 13.14 8.26
N GLY A 49 2.76 12.25 7.49
CA GLY A 49 4.15 11.89 7.70
C GLY A 49 5.06 13.08 7.40
N GLU A 50 6.10 13.29 8.21
CA GLU A 50 7.09 14.35 7.95
C GLU A 50 7.84 14.08 6.64
N ASP A 51 8.18 15.16 5.91
CA ASP A 51 8.93 15.10 4.66
C ASP A 51 10.30 14.45 4.88
N GLY A 52 10.61 13.42 4.09
CA GLY A 52 11.82 12.60 4.23
C GLY A 52 13.11 13.34 3.84
N ALA A 53 13.66 14.13 4.77
CA ALA A 53 14.97 14.75 4.61
C ALA A 53 16.10 13.80 5.06
N GLY A 54 16.65 13.04 4.12
CA GLY A 54 17.83 12.19 4.34
C GLY A 54 17.84 10.93 3.48
N SER A 55 17.85 11.08 2.16
CA SER A 55 17.75 9.92 1.28
C SER A 55 19.07 9.14 1.22
N SER A 56 19.14 8.05 1.99
CA SER A 56 20.02 6.90 1.70
C SER A 56 19.63 6.18 0.41
N ALA A 57 18.53 6.62 -0.23
CA ALA A 57 18.18 6.16 -1.55
C ALA A 57 19.18 6.66 -2.60
N LEU A 58 19.46 5.80 -3.57
CA LEU A 58 20.41 6.06 -4.65
C LEU A 58 19.78 5.73 -6.01
N ILE A 59 20.29 6.34 -7.06
CA ILE A 59 19.85 6.10 -8.43
C ILE A 59 20.99 5.49 -9.21
N LEU A 60 20.78 4.34 -9.84
CA LEU A 60 21.66 3.84 -10.89
C LEU A 60 21.13 4.30 -12.24
N SER A 61 22.00 4.89 -13.07
CA SER A 61 21.69 5.25 -14.46
C SER A 61 22.64 4.52 -15.39
N THR A 62 22.12 3.98 -16.49
CA THR A 62 22.93 3.26 -17.48
C THR A 62 23.36 4.14 -18.66
N GLY A 63 22.69 5.28 -18.86
CA GLY A 63 22.73 5.98 -20.13
C GLY A 63 22.14 5.11 -21.26
N ALA A 64 22.43 5.50 -22.50
CA ALA A 64 21.91 4.81 -23.67
C ALA A 64 22.46 3.38 -23.78
N VAL A 65 21.57 2.40 -23.82
CA VAL A 65 21.93 0.98 -23.86
C VAL A 65 21.03 0.20 -24.80
N ASP A 66 21.61 -0.85 -25.34
CA ASP A 66 20.91 -1.86 -26.14
C ASP A 66 20.62 -3.11 -25.28
N THR A 67 19.44 -3.70 -25.49
CA THR A 67 19.14 -5.02 -24.92
C THR A 67 20.00 -6.12 -25.54
N ASP A 68 20.09 -7.26 -24.86
CA ASP A 68 20.68 -8.48 -25.41
C ASP A 68 19.73 -9.19 -26.40
N SER A 69 20.17 -10.36 -26.89
CA SER A 69 19.43 -11.21 -27.83
C SER A 69 18.12 -11.78 -27.28
N THR A 70 17.92 -11.72 -25.96
CA THR A 70 16.67 -12.13 -25.30
C THR A 70 15.75 -10.93 -25.06
N GLY A 71 16.08 -9.76 -25.61
CA GLY A 71 15.41 -8.51 -25.32
C GLY A 71 15.67 -8.00 -23.90
N GLY A 72 16.49 -8.70 -23.10
CA GLY A 72 16.76 -8.38 -21.71
C GLY A 72 17.96 -7.46 -21.51
N PHE A 73 18.19 -7.07 -20.26
CA PHE A 73 19.36 -6.29 -19.89
C PHE A 73 19.69 -6.47 -18.41
N ILE A 74 20.97 -6.64 -18.07
CA ILE A 74 21.41 -6.79 -16.68
C ILE A 74 22.42 -5.70 -16.31
N THR A 75 22.18 -5.06 -15.18
CA THR A 75 23.05 -4.03 -14.61
C THR A 75 23.04 -4.10 -13.09
N GLY A 76 23.93 -3.36 -12.45
CA GLY A 76 24.00 -3.35 -10.99
C GLY A 76 25.30 -2.77 -10.47
N ILE A 77 25.61 -3.14 -9.23
CA ILE A 77 26.79 -2.70 -8.50
C ILE A 77 27.57 -3.96 -8.10
N ASP A 78 28.82 -4.05 -8.51
CA ASP A 78 29.74 -5.11 -8.10
C ASP A 78 30.59 -4.66 -6.90
N ASN A 79 31.33 -5.63 -6.32
CA ASN A 79 32.28 -5.39 -5.25
C ASN A 79 31.69 -4.68 -4.02
N LEU A 80 30.47 -5.05 -3.64
CA LEU A 80 29.80 -4.47 -2.48
C LEU A 80 30.61 -4.64 -1.19
N THR A 81 30.64 -3.58 -0.40
CA THR A 81 31.04 -3.63 1.02
C THR A 81 30.01 -4.42 1.84
N ALA A 82 30.37 -4.84 3.05
CA ALA A 82 29.45 -5.60 3.91
C ALA A 82 28.22 -4.76 4.30
N GLU A 83 28.42 -3.45 4.46
CA GLU A 83 27.38 -2.47 4.76
C GLU A 83 26.43 -2.30 3.57
N GLU A 84 26.96 -2.14 2.35
CA GLU A 84 26.14 -2.05 1.13
C GLU A 84 25.37 -3.35 0.85
N ASP A 85 25.98 -4.51 1.06
CA ASP A 85 25.34 -5.83 0.91
C ASP A 85 24.09 -5.97 1.79
N SER A 86 24.21 -5.60 3.08
CA SER A 86 23.09 -5.59 4.03
C SER A 86 22.01 -4.58 3.63
N ALA A 87 22.41 -3.35 3.27
CA ALA A 87 21.48 -2.28 2.94
C ALA A 87 20.68 -2.57 1.65
N LEU A 88 21.35 -3.06 0.60
CA LEU A 88 20.74 -3.36 -0.69
C LEU A 88 19.85 -4.62 -0.64
N SER A 89 20.19 -5.59 0.20
CA SER A 89 19.37 -6.80 0.40
C SER A 89 17.99 -6.50 1.01
N LYS A 90 17.85 -5.39 1.73
CA LYS A 90 16.59 -4.92 2.36
C LYS A 90 15.93 -3.78 1.59
N SER A 91 16.39 -3.51 0.36
CA SER A 91 15.94 -2.35 -0.39
C SER A 91 14.66 -2.61 -1.19
N VAL A 92 13.86 -1.56 -1.34
CA VAL A 92 12.86 -1.48 -2.40
C VAL A 92 13.56 -1.00 -3.67
N VAL A 93 13.28 -1.68 -4.78
CA VAL A 93 13.87 -1.37 -6.09
C VAL A 93 12.75 -0.94 -7.04
N LEU A 94 12.89 0.25 -7.63
CA LEU A 94 12.01 0.78 -8.66
C LEU A 94 12.81 0.94 -9.95
N VAL A 95 12.25 0.48 -11.07
CA VAL A 95 12.94 0.52 -12.37
C VAL A 95 12.14 1.35 -13.35
N TYR A 96 12.83 2.26 -14.04
CA TYR A 96 12.27 3.15 -15.05
C TYR A 96 13.07 3.04 -16.34
N LEU A 97 12.38 2.77 -17.44
CA LEU A 97 13.00 2.62 -18.76
C LEU A 97 12.71 3.86 -19.60
N LYS A 98 13.74 4.53 -20.11
CA LYS A 98 13.55 5.70 -20.98
C LYS A 98 13.46 5.29 -22.44
N SER A 99 12.30 5.53 -23.03
CA SER A 99 12.05 5.35 -24.46
C SER A 99 11.21 6.52 -24.98
N GLN A 100 11.52 6.99 -26.18
CA GLN A 100 10.86 8.14 -26.80
C GLN A 100 10.82 9.38 -25.87
N ASN A 101 11.92 9.61 -25.15
CA ASN A 101 12.10 10.69 -24.16
C ASN A 101 11.20 10.62 -22.92
N VAL A 102 10.50 9.51 -22.71
CA VAL A 102 9.60 9.29 -21.55
C VAL A 102 10.13 8.14 -20.70
N TYR A 103 10.08 8.29 -19.38
CA TYR A 103 10.36 7.21 -18.43
C TYR A 103 9.11 6.37 -18.19
N TRP A 104 9.22 5.07 -18.46
CA TRP A 104 8.16 4.09 -18.27
C TRP A 104 8.44 3.28 -17.00
N PRO A 105 7.51 3.24 -16.02
CA PRO A 105 7.70 2.48 -14.79
C PRO A 105 7.52 0.98 -15.03
N MET A 106 8.38 0.15 -14.44
CA MET A 106 8.31 -1.30 -14.55
C MET A 106 7.67 -1.97 -13.33
N PRO A 107 6.99 -3.13 -13.50
CA PRO A 107 6.72 -3.82 -14.77
C PRO A 107 5.68 -3.09 -15.64
N GLY A 108 5.77 -3.24 -16.96
CA GLY A 108 4.84 -2.56 -17.87
C GLY A 108 5.19 -2.66 -19.35
N LEU A 109 4.32 -2.09 -20.17
CA LEU A 109 4.50 -1.96 -21.62
C LEU A 109 5.28 -0.69 -21.94
N VAL A 110 6.31 -0.80 -22.77
CA VAL A 110 7.10 0.32 -23.28
C VAL A 110 6.88 0.49 -24.78
N LEU A 111 6.59 1.72 -25.20
CA LEU A 111 6.46 2.08 -26.61
C LEU A 111 7.80 2.51 -27.21
N PHE A 112 8.03 2.11 -28.45
CA PHE A 112 9.18 2.46 -29.27
C PHE A 112 8.75 3.10 -30.59
N ALA A 113 9.72 3.68 -31.31
CA ALA A 113 9.47 4.28 -32.62
C ALA A 113 8.80 3.29 -33.59
N GLY A 114 7.96 3.80 -34.49
CA GLY A 114 7.24 2.96 -35.45
C GLY A 114 6.06 2.19 -34.84
N ASN A 115 5.48 2.69 -33.74
CA ASN A 115 4.35 2.08 -33.04
C ASN A 115 4.61 0.64 -32.56
N LYS A 116 5.89 0.35 -32.26
CA LYS A 116 6.31 -0.94 -31.72
C LYS A 116 6.24 -0.91 -30.19
N PHE A 117 6.07 -2.06 -29.57
CA PHE A 117 6.05 -2.17 -28.12
C PHE A 117 6.75 -3.43 -27.64
N SER A 118 7.25 -3.38 -26.41
CA SER A 118 7.68 -4.55 -25.66
C SER A 118 7.24 -4.40 -24.21
N SER A 119 6.72 -5.48 -23.63
CA SER A 119 6.42 -5.57 -22.20
C SER A 119 7.63 -6.09 -21.46
N TYR A 120 7.85 -5.51 -20.30
CA TYR A 120 9.02 -5.79 -19.49
C TYR A 120 8.63 -6.02 -18.03
N THR A 121 9.37 -6.92 -17.40
CA THR A 121 9.42 -7.08 -15.95
C THR A 121 10.88 -7.06 -15.51
N PHE A 122 11.13 -7.03 -14.21
CA PHE A 122 12.49 -7.12 -13.68
C PHE A 122 12.55 -8.03 -12.46
N VAL A 123 13.73 -8.58 -12.23
CA VAL A 123 14.10 -9.21 -10.98
C VAL A 123 15.34 -8.51 -10.42
N HIS A 124 15.49 -8.51 -9.11
CA HIS A 124 16.70 -8.01 -8.47
C HIS A 124 17.10 -8.94 -7.34
N ALA A 125 18.40 -9.02 -7.09
CA ALA A 125 18.93 -9.71 -5.92
C ALA A 125 20.32 -9.20 -5.59
N VAL A 126 20.79 -9.60 -4.42
CA VAL A 126 22.19 -9.46 -4.01
C VAL A 126 22.79 -10.86 -3.94
N GLN A 127 23.85 -11.10 -4.70
CA GLN A 127 24.56 -12.38 -4.72
C GLN A 127 26.05 -12.15 -4.93
N ASN A 128 26.89 -12.86 -4.16
CA ASN A 128 28.36 -12.80 -4.28
C ASN A 128 28.91 -11.36 -4.30
N LYS A 129 28.45 -10.51 -3.38
CA LYS A 129 28.80 -9.07 -3.31
C LYS A 129 28.45 -8.28 -4.57
N THR A 130 27.42 -8.71 -5.29
CA THR A 130 26.90 -8.02 -6.46
C THR A 130 25.41 -7.82 -6.28
N PHE A 131 24.97 -6.57 -6.23
CA PHE A 131 23.56 -6.24 -6.42
C PHE A 131 23.32 -6.18 -7.92
N PHE A 132 22.31 -6.89 -8.41
CA PHE A 132 21.92 -6.84 -9.82
C PHE A 132 20.44 -6.60 -9.98
N VAL A 133 20.09 -5.96 -11.09
CA VAL A 133 18.76 -5.87 -11.65
C VAL A 133 18.81 -6.45 -13.05
N GLU A 134 18.00 -7.48 -13.28
CA GLU A 134 17.82 -8.10 -14.59
C GLU A 134 16.45 -7.72 -15.14
N LEU A 135 16.47 -7.05 -16.27
CA LEU A 135 15.31 -6.70 -17.08
C LEU A 135 14.98 -7.86 -18.02
N LEU A 136 13.72 -8.26 -18.05
CA LEU A 136 13.21 -9.40 -18.80
C LEU A 136 12.11 -8.92 -19.75
N ALA A 137 12.26 -9.14 -21.05
CA ALA A 137 11.19 -8.97 -22.01
C ALA A 137 10.18 -10.12 -21.88
N THR A 138 8.90 -9.80 -21.76
CA THR A 138 7.82 -10.79 -21.55
C THR A 138 6.82 -10.85 -22.69
N ASN A 139 6.73 -9.81 -23.50
CA ASN A 139 5.85 -9.75 -24.68
C ASN A 139 6.33 -8.67 -25.65
N TRP A 140 5.94 -8.73 -26.92
CA TRP A 140 6.24 -7.72 -27.94
C TRP A 140 5.19 -7.72 -29.06
N GLY A 141 5.21 -6.66 -29.88
CA GLY A 141 4.20 -6.47 -30.93
C GLY A 141 4.58 -7.02 -32.31
N GLU A 142 5.83 -7.43 -32.50
CA GLU A 142 6.33 -8.02 -33.74
C GLU A 142 5.96 -9.50 -33.85
N ASP A 143 5.65 -9.94 -35.07
CA ASP A 143 5.36 -11.35 -35.38
C ASP A 143 6.66 -12.14 -35.51
N GLN A 144 7.22 -12.52 -34.36
CA GLN A 144 8.46 -13.29 -34.23
C GLN A 144 8.51 -14.02 -32.88
N ASP A 145 9.23 -15.14 -32.84
CA ASP A 145 9.33 -16.01 -31.65
C ASP A 145 10.28 -15.49 -30.57
N ASP A 146 11.33 -14.77 -30.98
CA ASP A 146 12.33 -14.20 -30.07
C ASP A 146 12.04 -12.73 -29.77
N ALA A 147 12.38 -12.27 -28.56
CA ALA A 147 12.19 -10.88 -28.21
C ALA A 147 13.03 -9.94 -29.11
N PRO A 148 12.45 -8.86 -29.65
CA PRO A 148 13.18 -7.93 -30.48
C PRO A 148 14.22 -7.18 -29.65
N LYS A 149 15.37 -6.89 -30.27
CA LYS A 149 16.36 -6.02 -29.68
C LYS A 149 15.82 -4.59 -29.60
N ARG A 150 15.88 -3.98 -28.42
CA ARG A 150 15.45 -2.59 -28.17
C ARG A 150 16.63 -1.74 -27.71
N THR A 151 16.49 -0.43 -27.92
CA THR A 151 17.43 0.57 -27.40
C THR A 151 16.69 1.45 -26.41
N PHE A 152 17.22 1.56 -25.21
CA PHE A 152 16.79 2.51 -24.20
C PHE A 152 17.72 3.72 -24.21
N GLN A 153 17.15 4.89 -24.02
CA GLN A 153 17.92 6.14 -23.91
C GLN A 153 18.60 6.24 -22.53
N ASP A 154 17.99 5.61 -21.53
CA ASP A 154 18.48 5.49 -20.14
C ASP A 154 17.67 4.39 -19.43
N ILE A 155 18.28 3.70 -18.49
CA ILE A 155 17.59 2.86 -17.51
C ILE A 155 17.93 3.43 -16.14
N ARG A 156 16.90 3.81 -15.38
CA ARG A 156 17.05 4.31 -14.01
C ARG A 156 16.54 3.30 -13.01
N ILE A 157 17.37 2.96 -12.04
CA ILE A 157 17.04 2.09 -10.93
C ILE A 157 17.12 2.93 -9.66
N VAL A 158 15.96 3.21 -9.07
CA VAL A 158 15.88 3.89 -7.77
C VAL A 158 15.87 2.82 -6.69
N ILE A 159 16.88 2.86 -5.84
CA ILE A 159 17.06 1.90 -4.76
C ILE A 159 16.82 2.63 -3.45
N VAL A 160 15.88 2.14 -2.65
CA VAL A 160 15.52 2.70 -1.35
C VAL A 160 15.82 1.67 -0.27
N PRO A 161 16.97 1.75 0.43
CA PRO A 161 17.32 0.82 1.50
C PRO A 161 16.30 0.85 2.65
N GLY A 162 15.89 -0.33 3.13
CA GLY A 162 14.90 -0.46 4.22
C GLY A 162 15.40 -0.05 5.61
N GLU A 163 16.69 0.27 5.76
CA GLU A 163 17.26 0.80 7.01
C GLU A 163 17.07 2.32 7.17
N VAL A 164 16.42 3.00 6.21
CA VAL A 164 15.99 4.39 6.37
C VAL A 164 14.84 4.45 7.38
N VAL A 165 15.18 4.76 8.63
CA VAL A 165 14.24 4.81 9.78
C VAL A 165 13.42 6.11 9.84
N ASN A 166 13.55 7.03 8.87
CA ASN A 166 12.72 8.24 8.85
C ASN A 166 11.57 8.05 7.85
N VAL A 167 10.49 7.50 8.40
CA VAL A 167 9.30 6.99 7.74
C VAL A 167 8.51 8.14 7.11
N GLY A 168 8.97 8.62 5.95
CA GLY A 168 8.06 9.13 4.94
C GLY A 168 7.10 8.00 4.59
N GLY A 169 5.79 8.27 4.65
CA GLY A 169 4.77 7.25 4.44
C GLY A 169 4.90 6.52 3.09
N ARG A 170 4.16 5.42 2.92
CA ARG A 170 4.12 4.69 1.63
C ARG A 170 3.79 5.68 0.50
N LEU A 171 4.68 5.80 -0.48
CA LEU A 171 4.39 6.59 -1.68
C LEU A 171 3.17 6.02 -2.39
N SER A 172 2.31 6.89 -2.91
CA SER A 172 1.14 6.47 -3.67
C SER A 172 1.57 5.78 -4.97
N ALA A 173 0.72 4.88 -5.47
CA ALA A 173 0.98 4.23 -6.75
C ALA A 173 1.05 5.23 -7.92
N GLU A 174 0.40 6.39 -7.80
CA GLU A 174 0.50 7.47 -8.78
C GLU A 174 1.90 8.08 -8.81
N ILE A 175 2.47 8.37 -7.63
CA ILE A 175 3.84 8.89 -7.52
C ILE A 175 4.83 7.87 -8.11
N LEU A 176 4.73 6.60 -7.71
CA LEU A 176 5.66 5.55 -8.13
C LEU A 176 5.65 5.27 -9.63
N LYS A 177 4.55 5.58 -10.34
CA LYS A 177 4.44 5.42 -11.80
C LYS A 177 5.10 6.54 -12.58
N ASP A 178 5.45 7.64 -11.93
CA ASP A 178 6.08 8.79 -12.55
C ASP A 178 7.47 8.97 -11.95
N TYR A 179 8.48 8.93 -12.82
CA TYR A 179 9.86 9.02 -12.40
C TYR A 179 10.16 10.36 -11.70
N ASP A 180 9.71 11.48 -12.26
CA ASP A 180 10.02 12.81 -11.76
C ASP A 180 9.30 13.07 -10.43
N LYS A 181 8.04 12.62 -10.29
CA LYS A 181 7.34 12.66 -9.00
C LYS A 181 8.02 11.78 -7.96
N THR A 182 8.52 10.60 -8.35
CA THR A 182 9.20 9.68 -7.44
C THR A 182 10.49 10.29 -6.88
N ILE A 183 11.36 10.84 -7.73
CA ILE A 183 12.60 11.46 -7.27
C ILE A 183 12.34 12.70 -6.40
N ALA A 184 11.32 13.49 -6.75
CA ALA A 184 10.94 14.65 -5.95
C ALA A 184 10.43 14.23 -4.57
N ALA A 185 9.55 13.23 -4.50
CA ALA A 185 9.02 12.71 -3.24
C ALA A 185 10.09 12.06 -2.35
N LEU A 186 11.14 11.50 -2.95
CA LEU A 186 12.28 10.93 -2.23
C LEU A 186 13.39 11.98 -1.94
N GLY A 187 13.22 13.24 -2.34
CA GLY A 187 14.25 14.27 -2.17
C GLY A 187 15.57 13.93 -2.87
N LEU A 188 15.50 13.20 -3.99
CA LEU A 188 16.67 12.78 -4.76
C LEU A 188 17.11 13.86 -5.74
N THR A 189 18.43 14.02 -5.86
CA THR A 189 19.11 14.96 -6.75
C THR A 189 20.19 14.25 -7.55
N ASP A 190 20.79 14.94 -8.53
CA ASP A 190 21.89 14.41 -9.34
C ASP A 190 23.08 13.88 -8.53
N LYS A 191 23.26 14.36 -7.29
CA LYS A 191 24.32 13.86 -6.38
C LYS A 191 24.17 12.39 -6.01
N GLN A 192 22.96 11.84 -6.08
CA GLN A 192 22.66 10.44 -5.76
C GLN A 192 22.69 9.52 -6.99
N VAL A 193 22.99 10.06 -8.17
CA VAL A 193 23.08 9.29 -9.41
C VAL A 193 24.47 8.68 -9.55
N ARG A 194 24.52 7.35 -9.63
CA ARG A 194 25.72 6.55 -9.96
C ARG A 194 25.54 5.96 -11.35
N MET A 195 26.58 6.05 -12.17
CA MET A 195 26.59 5.38 -13.46
C MET A 195 26.80 3.88 -13.26
N ALA A 196 25.97 3.06 -13.88
CA ALA A 196 26.02 1.61 -13.83
C ALA A 196 26.20 1.04 -15.24
N SER A 197 27.16 0.14 -15.40
CA SER A 197 27.44 -0.53 -16.66
C SER A 197 26.77 -1.90 -16.73
N LYS A 198 26.59 -2.41 -17.95
CA LYS A 198 26.11 -3.78 -18.17
C LYS A 198 26.99 -4.78 -17.42
N LEU A 199 26.38 -5.61 -16.56
CA LEU A 199 27.11 -6.65 -15.85
C LEU A 199 27.40 -7.81 -16.82
N LYS A 200 28.65 -8.28 -16.83
CA LYS A 200 29.05 -9.48 -17.58
C LYS A 200 28.80 -10.72 -16.71
N PHE A 201 27.53 -11.00 -16.38
CA PHE A 201 27.19 -12.17 -15.58
C PHE A 201 26.79 -13.34 -16.47
N SER A 202 27.45 -14.50 -16.33
CA SER A 202 26.97 -15.77 -16.89
C SER A 202 26.02 -16.39 -15.86
N LEU A 203 24.76 -15.96 -15.85
CA LEU A 203 23.72 -16.70 -15.13
C LEU A 203 23.57 -18.05 -15.85
N LYS A 204 24.27 -19.09 -15.37
CA LYS A 204 23.94 -20.47 -15.75
C LYS A 204 22.53 -20.72 -15.21
N ARG A 205 21.51 -20.48 -16.03
CA ARG A 205 20.17 -21.01 -15.80
C ARG A 205 20.35 -22.52 -15.72
N LYS A 206 20.28 -23.07 -14.51
CA LYS A 206 20.22 -24.52 -14.31
C LYS A 206 18.84 -25.00 -14.68
#